data_AF-A0A9P6BM30-F1
#
_entry.id   AF-A0A9P6BM30-F1
#
_cell.length_a   1.000
_cell.length_b   1.000
_cell.length_c   1.000
_cell.angle_alpha   90.00
_cell.angle_beta   90.00
_cell.angle_gamma   90.00
#
_symmetry.space_group_name_H-M   'P 1'
#
loop_
_entity.id
_entity.type
_entity.pdbx_description
1 polymer ?
#
loop_
_entity_poly.entity_id
_entity_poly.type
_entity_poly.pdbx_seq_one_letter_code
_entity_poly.pdbx_strand_id
1 'polypeptide(L)'
;MAHLIEPRRHRLYRGHRAKSLNITEEELVEIRARERTFDGAYWRTAMKSFSMGMVILRLFTTSFYKIGIFFVAFGFCLLLISILRRNASGDVFDQRKPFETSGFWVMITTLITTIAYIILFVLIMELS
;
A
#
# COMPACT_ATOMS: atom_id res chain seq x y z
N MET A 1 -13.86 -4.83 39.79
CA MET A 1 -13.33 -5.07 38.44
C MET A 1 -14.42 -4.69 37.42
N ALA A 2 -14.49 -3.43 37.02
CA ALA A 2 -15.45 -2.94 36.03
C ALA A 2 -14.67 -2.49 34.80
N HIS A 3 -14.67 -3.33 33.77
CA HIS A 3 -14.02 -3.08 32.49
C HIS A 3 -14.85 -2.03 31.74
N LEU A 4 -14.40 -0.77 31.73
CA LEU A 4 -15.05 0.30 30.97
C LEU A 4 -14.96 -0.03 29.48
N ILE A 5 -16.09 -0.41 28.89
CA ILE A 5 -16.27 -0.47 27.44
C ILE A 5 -16.33 0.99 26.98
N GLU A 6 -15.21 1.51 26.51
CA GLU A 6 -15.15 2.77 25.78
C GLU A 6 -16.21 2.73 24.64
N PRO A 7 -17.22 3.61 24.65
CA PRO A 7 -18.22 3.62 23.59
C PRO A 7 -17.50 3.95 22.30
N ARG A 8 -17.54 3.02 21.34
CA ARG A 8 -16.97 3.16 19.98
C ARG A 8 -17.44 4.52 19.43
N ARG A 9 -16.61 5.57 19.53
CA ARG A 9 -16.96 6.92 19.06
C ARG A 9 -17.23 6.79 17.57
N HIS A 10 -18.51 6.78 17.20
CA HIS A 10 -18.87 6.78 15.80
C HIS A 10 -18.42 8.13 15.27
N ARG A 11 -17.45 8.11 14.36
CA ARG A 11 -16.94 9.33 13.73
C ARG A 11 -18.13 9.95 12.99
N LEU A 12 -18.58 11.10 13.48
CA LEU A 12 -19.68 11.86 12.90
C LEU A 12 -19.09 12.81 11.86
N TYR A 13 -19.56 12.71 10.62
CA TYR A 13 -19.23 13.62 9.53
C TYR A 13 -20.35 14.64 9.43
N ARG A 14 -20.05 15.94 9.58
CA ARG A 14 -21.06 17.02 9.64
C ARG A 14 -22.25 16.67 10.57
N GLY A 15 -21.95 16.06 11.73
CA GLY A 15 -22.96 15.66 12.72
C GLY A 15 -23.74 14.36 12.42
N HIS A 16 -23.49 13.70 11.29
CA HIS A 16 -24.20 12.48 10.87
C HIS A 16 -23.26 11.27 10.82
N ARG A 17 -23.80 10.06 10.98
CA ARG A 17 -23.03 8.84 10.72
C ARG A 17 -22.75 8.74 9.22
N ALA A 18 -21.61 8.15 8.85
CA ALA A 18 -21.25 7.93 7.44
C ALA A 18 -22.35 7.26 6.59
N LYS A 19 -23.16 6.38 7.21
CA LYS A 19 -24.29 5.70 6.54
C LYS A 19 -25.55 6.55 6.37
N SER A 20 -25.68 7.64 7.13
CA SER A 20 -26.86 8.53 7.14
C SER A 20 -26.52 9.93 6.65
N LEU A 21 -25.37 10.09 5.99
CA LEU A 21 -24.93 11.35 5.42
C LEU A 21 -25.64 11.51 4.06
N ASN A 22 -26.44 12.57 3.90
CA ASN A 22 -26.94 12.94 2.58
C ASN A 22 -25.79 13.57 1.80
N ILE A 23 -25.25 12.82 0.84
CA ILE A 23 -24.13 13.25 -0.01
C ILE A 23 -24.66 14.32 -0.98
N THR A 24 -24.04 15.48 -0.99
CA THR A 24 -24.38 16.56 -1.94
C THR A 24 -23.92 16.17 -3.35
N GLU A 25 -24.56 16.68 -4.41
CA GLU A 25 -24.13 16.37 -5.79
C GLU A 25 -22.64 16.69 -6.05
N GLU A 26 -22.13 17.77 -5.46
CA GLU A 26 -20.70 18.14 -5.53
C GLU A 26 -19.78 17.09 -4.88
N GLU A 27 -20.12 16.61 -3.67
CA GLU A 27 -19.38 15.57 -2.96
C GLU A 27 -19.43 14.24 -3.74
N LEU A 28 -20.56 13.95 -4.39
CA LEU A 28 -20.72 12.75 -5.21
C LEU A 28 -19.80 12.78 -6.45
N VAL A 29 -19.62 13.96 -7.07
CA VAL A 29 -18.67 14.14 -8.18
C VAL A 29 -17.24 13.91 -7.70
N GLU A 30 -16.88 14.43 -6.52
CA GLU A 30 -15.54 14.25 -5.94
C GLU A 30 -15.23 12.78 -5.63
N ILE A 31 -16.18 12.05 -5.03
CA ILE A 31 -16.04 10.62 -4.74
C ILE A 31 -15.86 9.82 -6.05
N ARG A 32 -16.67 10.10 -7.07
CA ARG A 32 -16.57 9.41 -8.37
C ARG A 32 -15.27 9.73 -9.11
N ALA A 33 -14.82 10.98 -9.02
CA ALA A 33 -13.54 11.41 -9.58
C ALA A 33 -12.39 10.65 -8.90
N ARG A 34 -12.42 10.55 -7.56
CA ARG A 34 -11.46 9.79 -6.77
C ARG A 34 -11.47 8.30 -7.12
N GLU A 35 -12.64 7.68 -7.26
CA GLU A 35 -12.76 6.27 -7.61
C GLU A 35 -12.18 5.98 -9.01
N ARG A 36 -12.43 6.83 -10.02
CA ARG A 36 -11.88 6.63 -11.37
C ARG A 36 -10.38 6.86 -11.47
N THR A 37 -9.86 7.84 -10.74
CA THR A 37 -8.45 8.27 -10.84
C THR A 37 -7.56 7.58 -9.83
N PHE A 38 -7.95 7.59 -8.56
CA PHE A 38 -7.19 7.00 -7.47
C PHE A 38 -7.38 5.48 -7.48
N ASP A 39 -8.56 4.99 -7.14
CA ASP A 39 -8.80 3.55 -6.98
C ASP A 39 -8.60 2.78 -8.30
N GLY A 40 -9.07 3.37 -9.41
CA GLY A 40 -8.85 2.82 -10.74
C GLY A 40 -7.37 2.73 -11.15
N ALA A 41 -6.52 3.70 -10.77
CA ALA A 41 -5.09 3.62 -11.06
C ALA A 41 -4.39 2.56 -10.20
N TYR A 42 -4.74 2.44 -8.92
CA TYR A 42 -4.22 1.39 -8.05
C TYR A 42 -4.59 0.00 -8.57
N TRP A 43 -5.85 -0.21 -8.96
CA TRP A 43 -6.31 -1.49 -9.48
C TRP A 43 -5.61 -1.88 -10.78
N ARG A 44 -5.55 -0.95 -11.76
CA ARG A 44 -4.85 -1.20 -13.03
C ARG A 44 -3.36 -1.48 -12.83
N THR A 45 -2.71 -0.78 -11.89
CA THR A 45 -1.29 -0.98 -11.58
C THR A 45 -1.07 -2.32 -10.88
N ALA A 46 -1.89 -2.66 -9.89
CA ALA A 46 -1.79 -3.92 -9.17
C ALA A 46 -1.97 -5.12 -10.11
N MET A 47 -2.97 -5.08 -11.00
CA MET A 47 -3.20 -6.13 -11.99
C MET A 47 -2.06 -6.27 -13.00
N LYS A 48 -1.51 -5.16 -13.49
CA LYS A 48 -0.34 -5.16 -14.38
C LYS A 48 0.89 -5.76 -13.68
N SER A 49 1.18 -5.33 -12.46
CA SER A 49 2.30 -5.84 -11.67
C SER A 49 2.14 -7.32 -11.33
N PHE A 50 0.92 -7.76 -10.99
CA PHE A 50 0.61 -9.16 -10.71
C PHE A 50 0.77 -10.04 -11.95
N SER A 51 0.23 -9.61 -13.10
CA SER A 51 0.38 -10.32 -14.37
C SER A 51 1.85 -10.42 -14.80
N MET A 52 2.61 -9.34 -14.66
CA MET A 52 4.05 -9.35 -14.95
C MET A 52 4.80 -10.28 -14.01
N GLY A 53 4.45 -10.29 -12.72
CA GLY A 53 5.02 -11.22 -11.74
C GLY A 53 4.76 -12.69 -12.08
N MET A 54 3.55 -13.03 -12.54
CA MET A 54 3.23 -14.39 -13.00
C MET A 54 4.01 -14.79 -14.26
N VAL A 55 4.23 -13.86 -15.19
CA VAL A 55 5.07 -14.11 -16.39
C VAL A 55 6.52 -14.36 -15.99
N ILE A 56 7.06 -13.55 -15.08
CA ILE A 56 8.40 -13.73 -14.51
C ILE A 56 8.52 -15.11 -13.84
N LEU A 57 7.54 -15.51 -13.01
CA LEU A 57 7.52 -16.83 -12.38
C LEU A 57 7.49 -17.99 -13.39
N ARG A 58 6.77 -17.83 -14.52
CA ARG A 58 6.70 -18.85 -15.58
C ARG A 58 7.95 -18.90 -16.47
N LEU A 59 8.76 -17.84 -16.49
CA LEU A 59 9.94 -17.74 -17.37
C LEU A 59 11.14 -18.55 -16.87
N PHE A 60 11.14 -18.95 -15.61
CA PHE A 60 12.36 -19.40 -14.96
C PHE A 60 12.62 -20.90 -15.11
N THR A 61 13.65 -21.22 -15.90
CA THR A 61 14.43 -22.46 -15.79
C THR A 61 15.06 -22.56 -14.39
N THR A 62 15.45 -23.76 -13.95
CA THR A 62 15.94 -24.05 -12.58
C THR A 62 17.03 -23.10 -12.07
N SER A 63 17.84 -22.54 -12.97
CA SER A 63 18.93 -21.62 -12.64
C SER A 63 18.46 -20.27 -12.06
N PHE A 64 17.23 -19.84 -12.31
CA PHE A 64 16.71 -18.55 -11.84
C PHE A 64 15.89 -18.64 -10.54
N TYR A 65 15.74 -19.83 -9.96
CA TYR A 65 14.92 -20.03 -8.76
C TYR A 65 15.42 -19.20 -7.56
N LYS A 66 16.74 -19.03 -7.43
CA LYS A 66 17.37 -18.17 -6.40
C LYS A 66 16.90 -16.71 -6.49
N ILE A 67 16.80 -16.17 -7.70
CA ILE A 67 16.35 -14.79 -7.97
C ILE A 67 14.86 -14.64 -7.63
N GLY A 68 14.05 -15.64 -7.98
CA GLY A 68 12.62 -15.66 -7.67
C GLY A 68 12.34 -15.63 -6.16
N ILE A 69 13.01 -16.47 -5.37
CA ILE A 69 12.86 -16.49 -3.90
C ILE A 69 13.23 -15.13 -3.30
N PHE A 70 14.31 -14.51 -3.78
CA PHE A 70 14.74 -13.20 -3.31
C PHE A 70 13.67 -12.12 -3.54
N PHE A 71 13.08 -12.08 -4.75
CA PHE A 71 12.00 -11.14 -5.07
C PHE A 71 10.72 -11.38 -4.26
N VAL A 72 10.39 -12.63 -3.94
CA VAL A 72 9.24 -12.96 -3.07
C VAL A 72 9.49 -12.43 -1.66
N ALA A 73 10.68 -12.67 -1.10
CA ALA A 73 11.05 -12.16 0.23
C ALA A 73 11.05 -10.62 0.26
N PHE A 74 11.61 -9.98 -0.76
CA PHE A 74 11.61 -8.53 -0.91
C PHE A 74 10.19 -7.96 -1.00
N GLY A 75 9.32 -8.55 -1.82
CA GLY A 75 7.91 -8.17 -1.92
C GLY A 75 7.15 -8.31 -0.60
N PHE A 76 7.43 -9.37 0.16
CA PHE A 76 6.86 -9.57 1.49
C PHE A 76 7.30 -8.47 2.47
N CYS A 77 8.58 -8.10 2.49
CA CYS A 77 9.09 -6.98 3.29
C CYS A 77 8.38 -5.66 2.96
N LEU A 78 8.19 -5.35 1.67
CA LEU A 78 7.46 -4.15 1.24
C LEU A 78 5.99 -4.18 1.66
N LEU A 79 5.34 -5.34 1.58
CA LEU A 79 3.96 -5.52 2.02
C LEU A 79 3.81 -5.29 3.53
N LEU A 80 4.76 -5.78 4.33
CA LEU A 80 4.79 -5.56 5.76
C LEU A 80 4.94 -4.07 6.11
N ILE A 81 5.88 -3.37 5.45
CA ILE A 81 6.07 -1.91 5.59
C ILE A 81 4.79 -1.16 5.23
N SER A 82 4.09 -1.57 4.17
CA SER A 82 2.85 -0.95 3.75
C SER A 82 1.73 -1.08 4.79
N ILE A 83 1.58 -2.26 5.40
CA ILE A 83 0.60 -2.49 6.47
C ILE A 83 0.94 -1.66 7.71
N LEU A 84 2.20 -1.63 8.12
CA LEU A 84 2.66 -0.82 9.26
C LEU A 84 2.41 0.68 9.03
N ARG A 85 2.72 1.18 7.83
CA ARG A 85 2.42 2.55 7.43
C ARG A 85 0.92 2.83 7.45
N ARG A 86 0.09 1.92 6.92
CA ARG A 86 -1.37 2.09 6.89
C ARG A 86 -1.95 2.23 8.29
N ASN A 87 -1.44 1.47 9.26
CA ASN A 87 -1.87 1.58 10.66
C ASN A 87 -1.42 2.90 11.30
N ALA A 88 -0.29 3.46 10.86
CA ALA A 88 0.22 4.76 11.31
C ALA A 88 -0.48 5.97 10.66
N SER A 89 -1.04 5.83 9.45
CA SER A 89 -1.55 6.96 8.65
C SER A 89 -2.87 7.60 9.13
N GLY A 90 -3.48 7.14 10.22
CA GLY A 90 -4.69 7.76 10.77
C GLY A 90 -5.90 7.73 9.83
N ASP A 91 -6.99 8.39 10.23
CA ASP A 91 -8.23 8.41 9.43
C ASP A 91 -8.19 9.55 8.41
N VAL A 92 -8.50 9.23 7.15
CA VAL A 92 -8.39 10.13 5.99
C VAL A 92 -9.32 11.34 6.12
N PHE A 93 -10.38 11.24 6.92
CA PHE A 93 -11.35 12.30 7.11
C PHE A 93 -11.07 13.23 8.30
N ASP A 94 -9.94 13.04 9.00
CA ASP A 94 -9.56 13.85 10.17
C ASP A 94 -8.70 15.05 9.77
N GLN A 95 -9.32 16.14 9.31
CA GLN A 95 -8.63 17.36 8.89
C GLN A 95 -7.91 18.12 10.03
N ARG A 96 -8.06 17.69 11.28
CA ARG A 96 -7.43 18.34 12.46
C ARG A 96 -6.02 17.85 12.75
N LYS A 97 -5.56 16.78 12.07
CA LYS A 97 -4.19 16.27 12.23
C LYS A 97 -3.24 17.04 11.29
N PRO A 98 -2.08 17.50 11.78
CA PRO A 98 -1.07 18.10 10.90
C PRO A 98 -0.62 17.09 9.85
N PHE A 99 -0.30 17.58 8.64
CA PHE A 99 0.21 16.76 7.55
C PHE A 99 1.60 16.22 7.91
N GLU A 100 1.65 15.00 8.42
CA GLU A 100 2.88 14.24 8.60
C GLU A 100 3.38 13.81 7.21
N THR A 101 4.48 14.41 6.76
CA THR A 101 5.09 14.06 5.48
C THR A 101 5.65 12.65 5.53
N SER A 102 5.53 11.92 4.44
CA SER A 102 5.91 10.50 4.35
C SER A 102 7.43 10.23 4.36
N GLY A 103 8.26 11.23 4.68
CA GLY A 103 9.70 11.22 4.43
C GLY A 103 10.44 10.05 5.04
N PHE A 104 10.14 9.69 6.30
CA PHE A 104 10.79 8.55 6.97
C PHE A 104 10.52 7.22 6.28
N TRP A 105 9.26 6.97 5.90
CA TRP A 105 8.86 5.77 5.19
C TRP A 105 9.49 5.71 3.79
N VAL A 106 9.61 6.86 3.11
CA VAL A 106 10.29 6.97 1.81
C VAL A 106 11.76 6.57 1.93
N MET A 107 12.48 7.11 2.92
CA MET A 107 13.89 6.78 3.15
C MET A 107 14.10 5.27 3.38
N ILE A 108 13.25 4.64 4.21
CA ILE A 108 13.30 3.19 4.45
C ILE A 108 13.07 2.40 3.17
N THR A 109 12.03 2.75 2.41
CA THR A 109 11.71 2.03 1.17
C THR A 109 12.82 2.16 0.13
N THR A 110 13.42 3.34 0.00
CA THR A 110 14.52 3.58 -0.93
C THR A 110 15.74 2.76 -0.56
N LEU A 111 16.14 2.74 0.72
CA LEU A 111 17.28 1.95 1.19
C LEU A 111 17.09 0.46 0.89
N ILE A 112 15.90 -0.07 1.22
CA ILE A 112 15.56 -1.48 1.00
C ILE A 112 15.55 -1.81 -0.49
N THR A 113 15.01 -0.94 -1.34
CA THR A 113 15.04 -1.13 -2.81
C THR A 113 16.45 -1.12 -3.37
N THR A 114 17.33 -0.24 -2.90
CA THR A 114 18.72 -0.15 -3.37
C THR A 114 19.50 -1.41 -3.01
N ILE A 115 19.36 -1.90 -1.77
CA ILE A 115 19.99 -3.16 -1.35
C ILE A 115 19.48 -4.32 -2.21
N ALA A 116 18.18 -4.36 -2.50
CA ALA A 116 17.60 -5.39 -3.35
C ALA A 116 18.16 -5.38 -4.78
N TYR A 117 18.37 -4.20 -5.36
CA TYR A 117 19.00 -4.08 -6.68
C TYR A 117 20.46 -4.54 -6.68
N ILE A 118 21.22 -4.27 -5.62
CA ILE A 118 22.61 -4.75 -5.49
C ILE A 118 22.63 -6.28 -5.44
N ILE A 119 21.75 -6.90 -4.64
CA ILE A 119 21.67 -8.36 -4.53
C ILE A 119 21.23 -8.99 -5.85
N LEU A 120 20.25 -8.38 -6.53
CA LEU A 120 19.84 -8.82 -7.86
C LEU A 120 20.99 -8.77 -8.85
N PHE A 121 21.76 -7.68 -8.85
CA PHE A 121 22.91 -7.52 -9.73
C PHE A 121 23.95 -8.64 -9.51
N VAL A 122 24.28 -8.95 -8.25
CA VAL A 122 25.19 -10.04 -7.90
C VAL A 122 24.65 -11.40 -8.36
N LEU A 123 23.37 -11.69 -8.13
CA LEU A 123 22.73 -12.94 -8.56
C LEU A 123 22.71 -13.10 -10.09
N ILE A 124 22.55 -12.02 -10.84
CA ILE A 124 22.64 -12.03 -12.30
C ILE A 124 24.07 -12.32 -12.75
N MET A 125 25.08 -11.73 -12.09
CA MET A 125 26.49 -11.98 -12.39
C MET A 125 26.93 -13.41 -12.07
N GLU A 126 26.34 -14.06 -11.05
CA GLU A 126 26.57 -15.49 -10.74
C GLU A 126 25.92 -16.42 -11.77
N LEU A 127 24.89 -15.94 -12.47
CA LEU A 127 24.10 -16.72 -13.42
C LEU A 127 24.60 -16.60 -14.88
N SER A 128 25.31 -15.51 -15.20
CA SER A 128 25.99 -15.29 -16.49
C SER A 128 27.26 -16.12 -16.61
#